data_AF-A0A385MXT2-F1
#
_entry.id   AF-A0A385MXT2-F1
#
_cell.length_a   1.000
_cell.length_b   1.000
_cell.length_c   1.000
_cell.angle_alpha   90.00
_cell.angle_beta   90.00
_cell.angle_gamma   90.00
#
_symmetry.space_group_name_H-M   'P 1'
#
loop_
_entity.id
_entity.type
_entity.pdbx_description
1 polymer ?
#
loop_
_entity_poly.entity_id
_entity_poly.type
_entity_poly.pdbx_seq_one_letter_code
_entity_poly.pdbx_strand_id
1 'polypeptide(L)'
;MYKSALLLVLFVFWKTAGASNESSPASKISLHSTILQEIRNVYIYLPPDYEGSDSLFPVIYVTDGDIHRLRAIAGVVEGLSTATLENQMRQAVIVAIPNTNRSRDLTPSVLPEWTFENRKLDTFEQSGGAKQFRDFLKTELVPYIERRYRVSTERILVGESFGGLFAADTLLQQPDLFSGYLIIDPTALWDDNYLNRQYELKKETVLTTSPRIYFTFANNSHLGKIGLTNRKWGERFASALKAASSNPARVSQRYFEDETHGTVAFLAWYHGLRALLPAE
;
A
#
# COMPACT_ATOMS: atom_id res chain seq x y z
N MET A 1 71.29 20.05 -16.15
CA MET A 1 69.93 19.49 -16.09
C MET A 1 69.73 18.78 -14.76
N TYR A 2 69.20 19.46 -13.75
CA TYR A 2 68.63 18.81 -12.57
C TYR A 2 67.33 19.55 -12.24
N LYS A 3 66.20 18.87 -12.46
CA LYS A 3 64.87 19.37 -12.14
C LYS A 3 64.56 19.02 -10.69
N SER A 4 64.46 20.03 -9.84
CA SER A 4 63.91 19.92 -8.49
C SER A 4 62.39 19.76 -8.61
N ALA A 5 61.86 18.64 -8.14
CA ALA A 5 60.42 18.42 -8.02
C ALA A 5 59.97 18.88 -6.62
N LEU A 6 59.09 19.88 -6.60
CA LEU A 6 58.45 20.40 -5.39
C LEU A 6 57.32 19.43 -5.00
N LEU A 7 57.46 18.72 -3.87
CA LEU A 7 56.41 17.87 -3.32
C LEU A 7 55.38 18.76 -2.61
N LEU A 8 54.17 18.87 -3.17
CA LEU A 8 53.03 19.53 -2.53
C LEU A 8 52.34 18.50 -1.62
N VAL A 9 52.52 18.62 -0.31
CA VAL A 9 51.78 17.81 0.67
C VAL A 9 50.41 18.44 0.87
N LEU A 10 49.38 17.85 0.26
CA LEU A 10 47.98 18.18 0.48
C LEU A 10 47.54 17.62 1.85
N PHE A 11 47.34 18.51 2.82
CA PHE A 11 46.68 18.19 4.09
C PHE A 11 45.18 18.02 3.84
N VAL A 12 44.71 16.78 3.78
CA VAL A 12 43.28 16.46 3.82
C VAL A 12 42.83 16.55 5.28
N PHE A 13 42.13 17.62 5.65
CA PHE A 13 41.44 17.70 6.94
C PHE A 13 40.23 16.75 6.90
N TRP A 14 40.35 15.58 7.51
CA TRP A 14 39.19 14.79 7.90
C TRP A 14 38.47 15.55 9.02
N LYS A 15 37.39 16.27 8.67
CA LYS A 15 36.34 16.52 9.66
C LYS A 15 35.80 15.16 10.04
N THR A 16 36.03 14.75 11.28
CA THR A 16 35.21 13.72 11.92
C THR A 16 33.80 14.28 11.97
N ALA A 17 32.99 13.96 10.96
CA ALA A 17 31.55 14.09 11.10
C ALA A 17 31.18 13.24 12.32
N GLY A 18 30.74 13.90 13.39
CA GLY A 18 30.06 13.19 14.46
C GLY A 18 28.96 12.38 13.79
N ALA A 19 28.87 11.09 14.10
CA ALA A 19 27.77 10.27 13.65
C ALA A 19 26.49 10.97 14.10
N SER A 20 25.81 11.67 13.18
CA SER A 20 24.39 11.87 13.33
C SER A 20 23.84 10.45 13.36
N ASN A 21 23.33 10.05 14.51
CA ASN A 21 22.28 9.05 14.52
C ASN A 21 21.17 9.67 13.67
N GLU A 22 21.22 9.49 12.35
CA GLU A 22 20.06 9.64 11.50
C GLU A 22 19.09 8.58 11.97
N SER A 23 18.35 8.92 13.02
CA SER A 23 17.14 8.23 13.40
C SER A 23 16.30 8.17 12.13
N SER A 24 16.14 6.97 11.59
CA SER A 24 15.16 6.71 10.53
C SER A 24 13.90 7.53 10.85
N PRO A 25 13.33 8.33 9.92
CA PRO A 25 12.12 9.13 10.16
C PRO A 25 10.87 8.29 10.46
N ALA A 26 11.07 6.99 10.70
CA ALA A 26 10.09 6.00 11.07
C ALA A 26 10.11 5.78 12.59
N SER A 27 9.01 6.13 13.26
CA SER A 27 8.73 5.72 14.64
C SER A 27 7.97 4.39 14.66
N LYS A 28 8.05 3.66 15.78
CA LYS A 28 7.27 2.43 16.00
C LYS A 28 6.33 2.64 17.18
N ILE A 29 5.07 2.25 17.00
CA ILE A 29 4.09 2.18 18.08
C ILE A 29 3.58 0.74 18.24
N SER A 30 3.08 0.43 19.43
CA SER A 30 2.42 -0.84 19.74
C SER A 30 1.05 -0.55 20.31
N LEU A 31 0.00 -1.11 19.69
CA LEU A 31 -1.38 -1.00 20.16
C LEU A 31 -1.85 -2.38 20.61
N HIS A 32 -2.44 -2.46 21.80
CA HIS A 32 -3.22 -3.63 22.18
C HIS A 32 -4.59 -3.55 21.51
N SER A 33 -4.87 -4.45 20.57
CA SER A 33 -6.15 -4.48 19.87
C SER A 33 -7.16 -5.30 20.65
N THR A 34 -8.30 -4.70 20.97
CA THR A 34 -9.42 -5.42 21.59
C THR A 34 -10.24 -6.16 20.53
N ILE A 35 -10.19 -5.74 19.27
CA ILE A 35 -10.85 -6.47 18.17
C ILE A 35 -10.07 -7.72 17.78
N LEU A 36 -8.75 -7.62 17.67
CA LEU A 36 -7.89 -8.72 17.23
C LEU A 36 -7.37 -9.57 18.41
N GLN A 37 -7.54 -9.10 19.64
CA GLN A 37 -7.07 -9.78 20.87
C GLN A 37 -5.55 -10.04 20.85
N GLU A 38 -4.78 -9.10 20.31
CA GLU A 38 -3.33 -9.19 20.18
C GLU A 38 -2.68 -7.81 20.13
N ILE A 39 -1.35 -7.76 20.28
CA ILE A 39 -0.58 -6.53 20.12
C ILE A 39 -0.24 -6.33 18.64
N ARG A 40 -0.63 -5.18 18.09
CA ARG A 40 -0.32 -4.74 16.74
C ARG A 40 0.79 -3.69 16.77
N ASN A 41 1.95 -4.06 16.25
CA ASN A 41 3.03 -3.12 15.99
C ASN A 41 2.74 -2.38 14.69
N VAL A 42 3.04 -1.08 14.63
CA VAL A 42 2.86 -0.23 13.45
C VAL A 42 4.06 0.71 13.34
N TYR A 43 4.55 0.92 12.12
CA TYR A 43 5.59 1.89 11.83
C TYR A 43 4.99 3.14 11.19
N ILE A 44 5.49 4.31 11.58
CA ILE A 44 4.95 5.60 11.17
C ILE A 44 6.08 6.47 10.65
N TYR A 45 5.99 6.87 9.39
CA TYR A 45 6.87 7.84 8.76
C TYR A 45 6.17 9.20 8.67
N LEU A 46 6.89 10.25 9.03
CA LEU A 46 6.44 11.64 8.91
C LEU A 46 7.20 12.30 7.75
N PRO A 47 6.50 13.01 6.85
CA PRO A 47 7.14 13.66 5.70
C PRO A 47 8.01 14.85 6.13
N PRO A 48 8.94 15.33 5.29
CA PRO A 48 9.91 16.37 5.66
C PRO A 48 9.28 17.66 6.21
N ASP A 49 8.16 18.11 5.62
CA ASP A 49 7.52 19.37 6.04
C ASP A 49 6.67 19.23 7.30
N TYR A 50 6.62 18.04 7.90
CA TYR A 50 5.74 17.78 9.04
C TYR A 50 6.03 18.72 10.21
N GLU A 51 7.28 18.82 10.67
CA GLU A 51 7.65 19.66 11.83
C GLU A 51 7.62 21.17 11.53
N GLY A 52 7.75 21.56 10.26
CA GLY A 52 7.80 22.96 9.83
C GLY A 52 6.44 23.58 9.52
N SER A 53 5.35 22.81 9.61
CA SER A 53 4.02 23.24 9.18
C SER A 53 2.90 22.77 10.13
N ASP A 54 1.86 23.61 10.23
CA ASP A 54 0.58 23.27 10.87
C ASP A 54 -0.40 22.57 9.91
N SER A 55 0.01 22.29 8.67
CA SER A 55 -0.81 21.59 7.68
C SER A 55 -1.22 20.19 8.15
N LEU A 56 -2.44 19.79 7.77
CA LEU A 56 -2.90 18.42 7.89
C LEU A 56 -2.44 17.61 6.68
N PHE A 57 -1.81 16.45 6.92
CA PHE A 57 -1.30 15.59 5.86
C PHE A 57 -2.29 14.46 5.52
N PRO A 58 -2.44 14.04 4.25
CA PRO A 58 -3.09 12.78 3.93
C PRO A 58 -2.31 11.60 4.56
N VAL A 59 -2.99 10.46 4.73
CA VAL A 59 -2.40 9.28 5.36
C VAL A 59 -2.41 8.09 4.41
N ILE A 60 -1.25 7.45 4.23
CA ILE A 60 -1.10 6.23 3.44
C ILE A 60 -0.98 5.05 4.41
N TYR A 61 -2.00 4.20 4.47
CA TYR A 61 -1.98 2.95 5.22
C TYR A 61 -1.48 1.82 4.32
N VAL A 62 -0.41 1.14 4.72
CA VAL A 62 0.25 0.11 3.92
C VAL A 62 0.14 -1.24 4.62
N THR A 63 -0.64 -2.14 4.03
CA THR A 63 -0.65 -3.56 4.43
C THR A 63 0.71 -4.21 4.10
N ASP A 64 1.06 -5.30 4.78
CA ASP A 64 2.39 -5.94 4.65
C ASP A 64 3.55 -4.97 4.96
N GLY A 65 3.29 -3.93 5.77
CA GLY A 65 4.18 -2.79 5.96
C GLY A 65 5.25 -3.01 7.03
N ASP A 66 6.21 -3.90 6.78
CA ASP A 66 7.41 -3.96 7.61
C ASP A 66 8.32 -2.72 7.45
N ILE A 67 9.42 -2.67 8.20
CA ILE A 67 10.34 -1.52 8.17
C ILE A 67 11.02 -1.33 6.80
N HIS A 68 11.25 -2.40 6.03
CA HIS A 68 11.87 -2.32 4.72
C HIS A 68 10.89 -1.76 3.70
N ARG A 69 9.65 -2.26 3.72
CA ARG A 69 8.56 -1.75 2.87
C ARG A 69 8.24 -0.30 3.19
N LEU A 70 8.24 0.08 4.48
CA LEU A 70 8.08 1.47 4.89
C LEU A 70 9.17 2.37 4.29
N ARG A 71 10.45 1.98 4.41
CA ARG A 71 11.55 2.77 3.84
C ARG A 71 11.44 2.92 2.34
N ALA A 72 11.07 1.85 1.63
CA ALA A 72 10.95 1.87 0.18
C ALA A 72 9.83 2.79 -0.29
N ILE A 73 8.62 2.66 0.28
CA ILE A 73 7.49 3.52 -0.09
C ILE A 73 7.68 4.97 0.38
N ALA A 74 8.32 5.20 1.53
CA ALA A 74 8.67 6.54 2.00
C ALA A 74 9.64 7.24 1.04
N GLY A 75 10.65 6.56 0.53
CA GLY A 75 11.56 7.12 -0.47
C GLY A 75 10.84 7.52 -1.77
N VAL A 76 9.83 6.74 -2.19
CA VAL A 76 8.99 7.10 -3.35
C VAL A 76 8.15 8.34 -3.06
N VAL A 77 7.47 8.38 -1.91
CA VAL A 77 6.61 9.51 -1.51
C VAL A 77 7.44 10.78 -1.34
N GLU A 78 8.53 10.72 -0.58
CA GLU A 78 9.43 11.85 -0.35
C GLU A 78 10.03 12.34 -1.66
N GLY A 79 10.59 11.44 -2.46
CA GLY A 79 11.14 11.79 -3.76
C GLY A 79 10.12 12.54 -4.61
N LEU A 80 8.92 11.98 -4.80
CA LEU A 80 7.89 12.55 -5.65
C LEU A 80 7.23 13.83 -5.10
N SER A 81 7.37 14.13 -3.81
CA SER A 81 6.68 15.25 -3.18
C SER A 81 7.61 16.43 -2.85
N THR A 82 8.88 16.33 -3.21
CA THR A 82 9.87 17.41 -3.04
C THR A 82 10.02 18.26 -4.29
N ALA A 83 10.44 19.51 -4.10
CA ALA A 83 10.70 20.44 -5.19
C ALA A 83 11.81 19.94 -6.15
N THR A 84 12.75 19.13 -5.64
CA THR A 84 13.83 18.53 -6.43
C THR A 84 13.30 17.68 -7.58
N LEU A 85 12.18 16.95 -7.37
CA LEU A 85 11.50 16.19 -8.41
C LEU A 85 10.15 16.82 -8.76
N GLU A 86 10.10 18.15 -8.78
CA GLU A 86 8.99 18.95 -9.33
C GLU A 86 7.63 18.76 -8.64
N ASN A 87 7.60 18.40 -7.35
CA ASN A 87 6.36 18.28 -6.56
C ASN A 87 5.26 17.48 -7.29
N GLN A 88 5.58 16.28 -7.76
CA GLN A 88 4.65 15.45 -8.55
C GLN A 88 3.46 14.89 -7.74
N MET A 89 3.52 14.94 -6.42
CA MET A 89 2.44 14.52 -5.52
C MET A 89 2.48 15.29 -4.19
N ARG A 90 1.39 15.29 -3.43
CA ARG A 90 1.38 15.83 -2.06
C ARG A 90 2.16 14.92 -1.11
N GLN A 91 2.82 15.54 -0.13
CA GLN A 91 3.43 14.83 1.01
C GLN A 91 2.36 14.11 1.83
N ALA A 92 2.74 13.00 2.48
CA ALA A 92 1.81 12.19 3.27
C ALA A 92 2.50 11.53 4.46
N VAL A 93 1.73 11.34 5.55
CA VAL A 93 2.13 10.44 6.64
C VAL A 93 1.93 9.00 6.18
N ILE A 94 2.90 8.13 6.41
CA ILE A 94 2.79 6.71 6.06
C ILE A 94 2.67 5.87 7.32
N VAL A 95 1.63 5.04 7.37
CA VAL A 95 1.34 4.09 8.45
C VAL A 95 1.51 2.68 7.88
N ALA A 96 2.68 2.08 8.12
CA ALA A 96 3.02 0.76 7.65
C ALA A 96 2.65 -0.30 8.71
N ILE A 97 1.89 -1.31 8.29
CA ILE A 97 1.21 -2.26 9.17
C ILE A 97 1.79 -3.67 8.95
N PRO A 98 2.75 -4.11 9.79
CA PRO A 98 3.26 -5.48 9.79
C PRO A 98 2.16 -6.53 10.03
N ASN A 99 2.38 -7.74 9.53
CA ASN A 99 1.51 -8.86 9.80
C ASN A 99 1.82 -9.53 11.15
N THR A 100 0.78 -10.04 11.80
CA THR A 100 0.86 -11.05 12.88
C THR A 100 0.43 -12.39 12.29
N ASN A 101 -0.78 -12.44 11.72
CA ASN A 101 -1.23 -13.54 10.87
C ASN A 101 -1.77 -12.99 9.54
N ARG A 102 -0.93 -13.04 8.50
CA ARG A 102 -1.22 -12.45 7.19
C ARG A 102 -2.42 -13.10 6.50
N SER A 103 -2.49 -14.43 6.47
CA SER A 103 -3.57 -15.13 5.79
C SER A 103 -4.90 -14.90 6.50
N ARG A 104 -4.92 -14.89 7.83
CA ARG A 104 -6.11 -14.50 8.63
C ARG A 104 -6.55 -13.08 8.27
N ASP A 105 -5.65 -12.10 8.40
CA ASP A 105 -6.03 -10.68 8.37
C ASP A 105 -6.39 -10.18 6.95
N LEU A 106 -5.75 -10.72 5.91
CA LEU A 106 -5.85 -10.18 4.56
C LEU A 106 -6.75 -11.00 3.62
N THR A 107 -7.42 -12.04 4.11
CA THR A 107 -8.35 -12.85 3.31
C THR A 107 -9.78 -12.77 3.83
N PRO A 108 -10.78 -12.63 2.93
CA PRO A 108 -12.16 -12.36 3.33
C PRO A 108 -13.00 -13.58 3.70
N SER A 109 -12.60 -14.77 3.27
CA SER A 109 -13.33 -16.02 3.51
C SER A 109 -12.40 -17.09 4.08
N VAL A 110 -12.99 -18.05 4.81
CA VAL A 110 -12.24 -19.17 5.39
C VAL A 110 -12.03 -20.23 4.31
N LEU A 111 -10.77 -20.45 3.96
CA LEU A 111 -10.31 -21.53 3.09
C LEU A 111 -9.22 -22.31 3.83
N PRO A 112 -9.49 -23.52 4.35
CA PRO A 112 -8.46 -24.38 4.92
C PRO A 112 -7.49 -24.91 3.84
N GLU A 113 -8.05 -25.27 2.67
CA GLU A 113 -7.29 -25.59 1.47
C GLU A 113 -7.74 -24.69 0.33
N TRP A 114 -6.82 -23.92 -0.22
CA TRP A 114 -7.11 -23.10 -1.39
C TRP A 114 -6.71 -23.88 -2.64
N THR A 115 -7.69 -24.12 -3.51
CA THR A 115 -7.50 -24.92 -4.73
C THR A 115 -7.91 -24.15 -5.98
N PHE A 116 -7.33 -24.53 -7.11
CA PHE A 116 -7.69 -24.06 -8.44
C PHE A 116 -7.59 -25.20 -9.45
N GLU A 117 -8.66 -25.46 -10.21
CA GLU A 117 -8.75 -26.61 -11.13
C GLU A 117 -8.33 -27.93 -10.45
N ASN A 118 -8.85 -28.20 -9.25
CA ASN A 118 -8.52 -29.38 -8.42
C ASN A 118 -7.04 -29.51 -8.01
N ARG A 119 -6.23 -28.46 -8.20
CA ARG A 119 -4.85 -28.40 -7.71
C ARG A 119 -4.80 -27.54 -6.47
N LYS A 120 -4.15 -28.06 -5.42
CA LYS A 120 -3.90 -27.30 -4.21
C LYS A 120 -2.87 -26.21 -4.48
N LEU A 121 -3.25 -24.97 -4.21
CA LEU A 121 -2.39 -23.80 -4.28
C LEU A 121 -1.69 -23.59 -2.95
N ASP A 122 -2.44 -23.66 -1.85
CA ASP A 122 -1.93 -23.45 -0.50
C ASP A 122 -2.87 -24.05 0.57
N THR A 123 -2.40 -24.09 1.81
CA THR A 123 -3.18 -24.48 2.99
C THR A 123 -3.01 -23.45 4.11
N PHE A 124 -4.10 -23.10 4.78
CA PHE A 124 -4.09 -22.09 5.83
C PHE A 124 -4.62 -22.66 7.14
N GLU A 125 -3.87 -22.49 8.22
CA GLU A 125 -4.37 -22.74 9.58
C GLU A 125 -5.48 -21.74 9.94
N GLN A 126 -5.32 -20.48 9.49
CA GLN A 126 -6.29 -19.40 9.68
C GLN A 126 -6.40 -18.53 8.42
N SER A 127 -7.63 -18.28 8.00
CA SER A 127 -8.02 -17.39 6.89
C SER A 127 -9.41 -16.79 7.20
N GLY A 128 -9.85 -15.78 6.44
CA GLY A 128 -11.21 -15.22 6.57
C GLY A 128 -11.40 -14.15 7.64
N GLY A 129 -10.32 -13.58 8.17
CA GLY A 129 -10.32 -12.54 9.21
C GLY A 129 -10.35 -11.10 8.69
N ALA A 130 -10.50 -10.86 7.38
CA ALA A 130 -10.49 -9.51 6.83
C ALA A 130 -11.51 -8.56 7.45
N LYS A 131 -12.68 -9.06 7.88
CA LYS A 131 -13.67 -8.23 8.56
C LYS A 131 -13.11 -7.69 9.88
N GLN A 132 -12.53 -8.55 10.71
CA GLN A 132 -11.96 -8.18 12.00
C GLN A 132 -10.76 -7.25 11.81
N PHE A 133 -9.91 -7.52 10.83
CA PHE A 133 -8.77 -6.66 10.53
C PHE A 133 -9.22 -5.26 10.05
N ARG A 134 -10.25 -5.18 9.19
CA ARG A 134 -10.86 -3.91 8.79
C ARG A 134 -11.50 -3.17 9.97
N ASP A 135 -12.19 -3.89 10.85
CA ASP A 135 -12.80 -3.29 12.04
C ASP A 135 -11.71 -2.72 12.98
N PHE A 136 -10.57 -3.41 13.14
CA PHE A 136 -9.38 -2.88 13.83
C PHE A 136 -8.89 -1.56 13.20
N LEU A 137 -8.76 -1.51 11.86
CA LEU A 137 -8.36 -0.29 11.18
C LEU A 137 -9.34 0.84 11.48
N LYS A 138 -10.63 0.59 11.33
CA LYS A 138 -11.70 1.59 11.47
C LYS A 138 -11.85 2.14 12.88
N THR A 139 -11.82 1.29 13.90
CA THR A 139 -12.22 1.69 15.26
C THR A 139 -11.04 1.93 16.19
N GLU A 140 -9.87 1.36 15.89
CA GLU A 140 -8.70 1.44 16.77
C GLU A 140 -7.56 2.22 16.10
N LEU A 141 -7.03 1.73 14.96
CA LEU A 141 -5.82 2.30 14.38
C LEU A 141 -6.04 3.69 13.75
N VAL A 142 -7.02 3.85 12.87
CA VAL A 142 -7.29 5.15 12.21
C VAL A 142 -7.57 6.23 13.26
N PRO A 143 -8.46 6.02 14.26
CA PRO A 143 -8.68 7.02 15.31
C PRO A 143 -7.46 7.27 16.19
N TYR A 144 -6.59 6.27 16.40
CA TYR A 144 -5.33 6.48 17.12
C TYR A 144 -4.42 7.45 16.37
N ILE A 145 -4.25 7.26 15.06
CA ILE A 145 -3.41 8.10 14.21
C ILE A 145 -3.97 9.52 14.15
N GLU A 146 -5.27 9.67 13.88
CA GLU A 146 -5.93 10.98 13.74
C GLU A 146 -5.91 11.83 15.02
N ARG A 147 -5.85 11.20 16.20
CA ARG A 147 -5.77 11.93 17.47
C ARG A 147 -4.34 12.37 17.85
N ARG A 148 -3.31 11.77 17.25
CA ARG A 148 -1.91 11.94 17.69
C ARG A 148 -1.03 12.62 16.66
N TYR A 149 -1.42 12.57 15.39
CA TYR A 149 -0.67 13.13 14.29
C TYR A 149 -1.52 14.20 13.57
N ARG A 150 -0.87 15.25 13.06
CA ARG A 150 -1.45 16.25 12.15
C ARG A 150 -1.81 15.61 10.80
N VAL A 151 -2.94 14.93 10.76
CA VAL A 151 -3.42 14.24 9.56
C VAL A 151 -4.85 14.64 9.22
N SER A 152 -5.16 14.62 7.92
CA SER A 152 -6.51 14.82 7.41
C SER A 152 -7.28 13.49 7.38
N THR A 153 -8.57 13.56 7.03
CA THR A 153 -9.40 12.37 6.76
C THR A 153 -9.22 11.82 5.34
N GLU A 154 -8.30 12.38 4.54
CA GLU A 154 -7.91 11.79 3.26
C GLU A 154 -6.96 10.62 3.49
N ARG A 155 -7.52 9.41 3.41
CA ARG A 155 -6.84 8.16 3.74
C ARG A 155 -6.70 7.30 2.49
N ILE A 156 -5.49 6.84 2.21
CA ILE A 156 -5.18 5.93 1.11
C ILE A 156 -4.86 4.56 1.67
N LEU A 157 -5.49 3.50 1.17
CA LEU A 157 -5.13 2.11 1.48
C LEU A 157 -4.28 1.53 0.35
N VAL A 158 -3.09 1.05 0.69
CA VAL A 158 -2.16 0.38 -0.23
C VAL A 158 -2.06 -1.09 0.14
N GLY A 159 -2.24 -1.96 -0.86
CA GLY A 159 -2.09 -3.39 -0.66
C GLY A 159 -1.68 -4.12 -1.93
N GLU A 160 -0.87 -5.15 -1.74
CA GLU A 160 -0.34 -6.02 -2.80
C GLU A 160 -0.74 -7.47 -2.54
N SER A 161 -1.06 -8.25 -3.58
CA SER A 161 -1.38 -9.68 -3.41
C SER A 161 -2.61 -9.87 -2.50
N PHE A 162 -2.50 -10.59 -1.38
CA PHE A 162 -3.55 -10.61 -0.34
C PHE A 162 -3.85 -9.23 0.26
N GLY A 163 -2.86 -8.35 0.40
CA GLY A 163 -3.12 -6.95 0.76
C GLY A 163 -3.98 -6.24 -0.29
N GLY A 164 -3.77 -6.55 -1.58
CA GLY A 164 -4.58 -6.04 -2.68
C GLY A 164 -6.00 -6.60 -2.68
N LEU A 165 -6.15 -7.90 -2.37
CA LEU A 165 -7.44 -8.54 -2.11
C LEU A 165 -8.17 -7.89 -0.94
N PHE A 166 -7.49 -7.65 0.18
CA PHE A 166 -8.03 -6.96 1.34
C PHE A 166 -8.45 -5.53 1.04
N ALA A 167 -7.65 -4.79 0.27
CA ALA A 167 -7.97 -3.42 -0.14
C ALA A 167 -9.21 -3.39 -1.04
N ALA A 168 -9.30 -4.30 -2.01
CA ALA A 168 -10.46 -4.47 -2.87
C ALA A 168 -11.72 -4.90 -2.10
N ASP A 169 -11.61 -5.85 -1.16
CA ASP A 169 -12.73 -6.23 -0.29
C ASP A 169 -13.14 -5.05 0.60
N THR A 170 -12.20 -4.32 1.20
CA THR A 170 -12.50 -3.15 2.02
C THR A 170 -13.24 -2.08 1.26
N LEU A 171 -12.85 -1.81 0.00
CA LEU A 171 -13.60 -0.93 -0.90
C LEU A 171 -15.06 -1.40 -1.07
N LEU A 172 -15.30 -2.70 -1.25
CA LEU A 172 -16.66 -3.24 -1.42
C LEU A 172 -17.50 -3.22 -0.13
N GLN A 173 -16.85 -3.39 1.03
CA GLN A 173 -17.54 -3.57 2.31
C GLN A 173 -17.72 -2.25 3.08
N GLN A 174 -16.77 -1.32 2.97
CA GLN A 174 -16.74 -0.05 3.68
C GLN A 174 -16.08 1.03 2.79
N PRO A 175 -16.72 1.43 1.67
CA PRO A 175 -16.13 2.35 0.70
C PRO A 175 -15.73 3.70 1.31
N ASP A 176 -16.40 4.14 2.38
CA ASP A 176 -16.19 5.43 3.05
C ASP A 176 -15.00 5.43 4.02
N LEU A 177 -14.40 4.26 4.31
CA LEU A 177 -13.31 4.17 5.27
C LEU A 177 -12.03 4.84 4.73
N PHE A 178 -11.75 4.67 3.44
CA PHE A 178 -10.62 5.26 2.75
C PHE A 178 -11.08 6.06 1.54
N SER A 179 -10.51 7.25 1.34
CA SER A 179 -10.79 8.12 0.20
C SER A 179 -10.07 7.69 -1.07
N GLY A 180 -9.07 6.80 -0.97
CA GLY A 180 -8.45 6.17 -2.11
C GLY A 180 -7.78 4.82 -1.86
N TYR A 181 -7.57 4.08 -2.94
CA TYR A 181 -7.07 2.71 -2.90
C TYR A 181 -6.02 2.49 -3.99
N LEU A 182 -4.83 2.05 -3.60
CA LEU A 182 -3.82 1.50 -4.50
C LEU A 182 -3.83 -0.02 -4.38
N ILE A 183 -4.41 -0.68 -5.37
CA ILE A 183 -4.64 -2.12 -5.38
C ILE A 183 -3.63 -2.74 -6.34
N ILE A 184 -2.62 -3.40 -5.78
CA ILE A 184 -1.44 -3.89 -6.50
C ILE A 184 -1.56 -5.39 -6.71
N ASP A 185 -1.62 -5.81 -7.96
CA ASP A 185 -1.67 -7.21 -8.42
C ASP A 185 -2.50 -8.11 -7.47
N PRO A 186 -3.79 -7.77 -7.24
CA PRO A 186 -4.58 -8.38 -6.19
C PRO A 186 -4.77 -9.87 -6.46
N THR A 187 -4.88 -10.67 -5.39
CA THR A 187 -5.18 -12.10 -5.49
C THR A 187 -6.65 -12.34 -5.85
N ALA A 188 -7.04 -11.96 -7.06
CA ALA A 188 -8.40 -12.09 -7.59
C ALA A 188 -8.83 -13.55 -7.79
N LEU A 189 -7.88 -14.49 -7.84
CA LEU A 189 -8.14 -15.94 -7.86
C LEU A 189 -8.70 -16.48 -6.54
N TRP A 190 -8.61 -15.69 -5.45
CA TRP A 190 -9.08 -16.10 -4.13
C TRP A 190 -10.53 -16.57 -4.14
N ASP A 191 -10.78 -17.70 -3.46
CA ASP A 191 -12.12 -18.26 -3.22
C ASP A 191 -13.00 -18.18 -4.46
N ASP A 192 -12.53 -18.82 -5.54
CA ASP A 192 -13.22 -18.92 -6.83
C ASP A 192 -13.85 -17.60 -7.29
N ASN A 193 -12.98 -16.62 -7.59
CA ASN A 193 -13.37 -15.33 -8.13
C ASN A 193 -14.18 -14.45 -7.15
N TYR A 194 -13.84 -14.51 -5.86
CA TYR A 194 -14.55 -13.82 -4.77
C TYR A 194 -14.87 -12.35 -5.08
N LEU A 195 -13.89 -11.55 -5.54
CA LEU A 195 -14.09 -10.11 -5.77
C LEU A 195 -15.19 -9.82 -6.79
N ASN A 196 -15.21 -10.54 -7.92
CA ASN A 196 -16.27 -10.36 -8.91
C ASN A 196 -17.62 -10.87 -8.38
N ARG A 197 -17.65 -11.97 -7.62
CA ARG A 197 -18.90 -12.47 -6.99
C ARG A 197 -19.47 -11.44 -6.01
N GLN A 198 -18.62 -10.87 -5.15
CA GLN A 198 -19.05 -9.85 -4.19
C GLN A 198 -19.47 -8.54 -4.84
N TYR A 199 -18.78 -8.13 -5.91
CA TYR A 199 -19.18 -6.97 -6.69
C TYR A 199 -20.61 -7.12 -7.21
N GLU A 200 -20.96 -8.25 -7.84
CA GLU A 200 -22.31 -8.45 -8.39
C GLU A 200 -23.40 -8.38 -7.32
N LEU A 201 -23.10 -8.82 -6.09
CA LEU A 201 -24.03 -8.74 -4.96
C LEU A 201 -24.23 -7.32 -4.43
N LYS A 202 -23.28 -6.41 -4.67
CA LYS A 202 -23.24 -5.09 -4.02
C LYS A 202 -23.16 -3.91 -4.98
N LYS A 203 -23.12 -4.14 -6.29
CA LYS A 203 -22.92 -3.09 -7.33
C LYS A 203 -23.88 -1.90 -7.23
N GLU A 204 -25.10 -2.11 -6.70
CA GLU A 204 -26.08 -1.04 -6.49
C GLU A 204 -25.74 -0.10 -5.31
N THR A 205 -24.83 -0.50 -4.42
CA THR A 205 -24.48 0.24 -3.18
C THR A 205 -23.00 0.57 -3.04
N VAL A 206 -22.13 -0.02 -3.88
CA VAL A 206 -20.66 -0.04 -3.69
C VAL A 206 -19.94 1.28 -3.97
N LEU A 207 -20.57 2.26 -4.63
CA LEU A 207 -19.94 3.55 -4.99
C LEU A 207 -20.83 4.75 -4.67
N THR A 208 -21.56 4.73 -3.55
CA THR A 208 -22.22 5.95 -3.05
C THR A 208 -21.21 7.03 -2.72
N THR A 209 -20.01 6.64 -2.29
CA THR A 209 -18.83 7.49 -2.24
C THR A 209 -17.96 7.32 -3.48
N SER A 210 -17.26 8.39 -3.86
CA SER A 210 -16.41 8.41 -5.06
C SER A 210 -14.92 8.34 -4.68
N PRO A 211 -14.39 7.21 -4.17
CA PRO A 211 -12.96 7.11 -3.86
C PRO A 211 -12.11 7.18 -5.15
N ARG A 212 -10.83 7.57 -5.03
CA ARG A 212 -9.86 7.41 -6.12
C ARG A 212 -9.29 5.99 -6.06
N ILE A 213 -9.34 5.24 -7.16
CA ILE A 213 -8.92 3.84 -7.20
C ILE A 213 -7.90 3.68 -8.31
N TYR A 214 -6.75 3.09 -7.98
CA TYR A 214 -5.70 2.77 -8.93
C TYR A 214 -5.33 1.30 -8.82
N PHE A 215 -5.65 0.53 -9.85
CA PHE A 215 -5.24 -0.86 -9.99
C PHE A 215 -3.92 -0.97 -10.73
N THR A 216 -3.10 -1.92 -10.31
CA THR A 216 -1.94 -2.36 -11.09
C THR A 216 -1.96 -3.86 -11.26
N PHE A 217 -1.47 -4.34 -12.40
CA PHE A 217 -1.41 -5.75 -12.73
C PHE A 217 -0.02 -6.08 -13.27
N ALA A 218 0.51 -7.23 -12.87
CA ALA A 218 1.82 -7.72 -13.32
C ALA A 218 1.68 -8.87 -14.33
N ASN A 219 2.75 -9.15 -15.07
CA ASN A 219 2.84 -10.28 -15.96
C ASN A 219 3.24 -11.56 -15.22
N ASN A 220 2.24 -12.26 -14.68
CA ASN A 220 2.43 -13.56 -14.03
C ASN A 220 2.21 -14.75 -14.97
N SER A 221 2.39 -14.58 -16.28
CA SER A 221 2.18 -15.65 -17.28
C SER A 221 3.08 -16.87 -17.05
N HIS A 222 4.23 -16.70 -16.41
CA HIS A 222 5.12 -17.79 -15.99
C HIS A 222 4.46 -18.77 -14.99
N LEU A 223 3.40 -18.35 -14.29
CA LEU A 223 2.58 -19.22 -13.42
C LEU A 223 1.47 -19.96 -14.20
N GLY A 224 1.50 -19.91 -15.53
CA GLY A 224 0.52 -20.54 -16.40
C GLY A 224 -0.91 -20.04 -16.13
N LYS A 225 -1.87 -20.97 -16.12
CA LYS A 225 -3.28 -20.65 -15.93
C LYS A 225 -3.60 -19.88 -14.64
N ILE A 226 -2.84 -20.13 -13.56
CA ILE A 226 -3.06 -19.45 -12.27
C ILE A 226 -2.83 -17.95 -12.43
N GLY A 227 -1.64 -17.55 -12.91
CA GLY A 227 -1.31 -16.13 -13.10
C GLY A 227 -2.17 -15.45 -14.16
N LEU A 228 -2.44 -16.13 -15.27
CA LEU A 228 -3.31 -15.61 -16.34
C LEU A 228 -4.75 -15.40 -15.86
N THR A 229 -5.31 -16.33 -15.09
CA THR A 229 -6.67 -16.24 -14.55
C THR A 229 -6.75 -15.18 -13.46
N ASN A 230 -5.76 -15.11 -12.57
CA ASN A 230 -5.69 -14.08 -11.54
C ASN A 230 -5.75 -12.67 -12.16
N ARG A 231 -4.88 -12.40 -13.15
CA ARG A 231 -4.89 -11.12 -13.86
C ARG A 231 -6.24 -10.85 -14.52
N LYS A 232 -6.75 -11.81 -15.31
CA LYS A 232 -8.02 -11.66 -16.04
C LYS A 232 -9.19 -11.33 -15.10
N TRP A 233 -9.28 -11.99 -13.95
CA TRP A 233 -10.33 -11.73 -12.98
C TRP A 233 -10.14 -10.39 -12.25
N GLY A 234 -8.90 -10.02 -11.96
CA GLY A 234 -8.58 -8.69 -11.41
C GLY A 234 -8.95 -7.55 -12.36
N GLU A 235 -8.55 -7.64 -13.63
CA GLU A 235 -8.86 -6.66 -14.67
C GLU A 235 -10.37 -6.55 -14.92
N ARG A 236 -11.09 -7.69 -14.89
CA ARG A 236 -12.56 -7.71 -14.97
C ARG A 236 -13.18 -6.93 -13.81
N PHE A 237 -12.71 -7.16 -12.59
CA PHE A 237 -13.22 -6.46 -11.40
C PHE A 237 -12.95 -4.96 -11.48
N ALA A 238 -11.73 -4.56 -11.82
CA ALA A 238 -11.35 -3.16 -12.00
C ALA A 238 -12.20 -2.46 -13.08
N SER A 239 -12.43 -3.14 -14.22
CA SER A 239 -13.26 -2.64 -15.32
C SER A 239 -14.73 -2.49 -14.92
N ALA A 240 -15.26 -3.43 -14.12
CA ALA A 240 -16.61 -3.38 -13.62
C ALA A 240 -16.82 -2.18 -12.67
N LEU A 241 -15.90 -1.97 -11.72
CA LEU A 241 -15.90 -0.79 -10.85
C LEU A 241 -15.84 0.52 -11.64
N LYS A 242 -14.99 0.59 -12.67
CA LYS A 242 -14.89 1.78 -13.54
C LYS A 242 -16.20 2.06 -14.27
N ALA A 243 -16.85 1.03 -14.80
CA ALA A 243 -18.10 1.16 -15.54
C ALA A 243 -19.28 1.59 -14.64
N ALA A 244 -19.30 1.17 -13.37
CA ALA A 244 -20.34 1.56 -12.42
C ALA A 244 -20.08 2.89 -11.70
N SER A 245 -18.85 3.43 -11.78
CA SER A 245 -18.51 4.68 -11.11
C SER A 245 -19.22 5.88 -11.74
N SER A 246 -19.80 6.74 -10.90
CA SER A 246 -20.31 8.06 -11.33
C SER A 246 -19.21 8.99 -11.83
N ASN A 247 -17.94 8.72 -11.50
CA ASN A 247 -16.77 9.42 -12.00
C ASN A 247 -15.69 8.42 -12.45
N PRO A 248 -15.81 7.83 -13.65
CA PRO A 248 -14.87 6.83 -14.17
C PRO A 248 -13.42 7.31 -14.26
N ALA A 249 -13.16 8.62 -14.28
CA ALA A 249 -11.81 9.18 -14.27
C ALA A 249 -11.08 8.92 -12.94
N ARG A 250 -11.83 8.67 -11.86
CA ARG A 250 -11.27 8.29 -10.55
C ARG A 250 -10.92 6.81 -10.45
N VAL A 251 -11.22 6.00 -11.47
CA VAL A 251 -10.86 4.58 -11.52
C VAL A 251 -9.89 4.34 -12.68
N SER A 252 -8.65 4.04 -12.32
CA SER A 252 -7.56 3.80 -13.27
C SER A 252 -6.97 2.41 -13.07
N GLN A 253 -6.42 1.85 -14.14
CA GLN A 253 -5.66 0.61 -14.08
C GLN A 253 -4.43 0.71 -14.97
N ARG A 254 -3.35 0.02 -14.59
CA ARG A 254 -2.13 -0.09 -15.39
C ARG A 254 -1.60 -1.52 -15.36
N TYR A 255 -1.29 -2.06 -16.52
CA TYR A 255 -0.60 -3.34 -16.67
C TYR A 255 0.89 -3.09 -16.90
N PHE A 256 1.74 -3.82 -16.18
CA PHE A 256 3.19 -3.79 -16.34
C PHE A 256 3.62 -5.13 -16.96
N GLU A 257 3.92 -5.12 -18.25
CA GLU A 257 4.21 -6.33 -19.02
C GLU A 257 5.56 -6.96 -18.68
N ASP A 258 6.53 -6.15 -18.23
CA ASP A 258 7.88 -6.57 -17.88
C ASP A 258 8.06 -6.88 -16.39
N GLU A 259 7.02 -6.67 -15.58
CA GLU A 259 7.06 -6.91 -14.14
C GLU A 259 6.36 -8.22 -13.78
N THR A 260 6.83 -8.86 -12.72
CA THR A 260 6.18 -10.02 -12.09
C THR A 260 5.58 -9.61 -10.74
N HIS A 261 4.85 -10.54 -10.11
CA HIS A 261 4.20 -10.31 -8.82
C HIS A 261 5.13 -9.65 -7.79
N GLY A 262 6.35 -10.16 -7.62
CA GLY A 262 7.28 -9.64 -6.61
C GLY A 262 8.02 -8.35 -6.98
N THR A 263 7.91 -7.88 -8.23
CA THR A 263 8.70 -6.73 -8.73
C THR A 263 7.83 -5.50 -9.02
N VAL A 264 6.53 -5.70 -9.26
CA VAL A 264 5.60 -4.62 -9.64
C VAL A 264 5.38 -3.54 -8.58
N ALA A 265 5.60 -3.86 -7.29
CA ALA A 265 5.23 -2.99 -6.17
C ALA A 265 5.82 -1.58 -6.26
N PHE A 266 7.10 -1.46 -6.66
CA PHE A 266 7.77 -0.17 -6.70
C PHE A 266 7.19 0.75 -7.80
N LEU A 267 6.97 0.22 -9.01
CA LEU A 267 6.33 0.97 -10.10
C LEU A 267 4.87 1.29 -9.78
N ALA A 268 4.19 0.40 -9.06
CA ALA A 268 2.84 0.63 -8.60
C ALA A 268 2.76 1.77 -7.58
N TRP A 269 3.70 1.85 -6.62
CA TRP A 269 3.78 3.01 -5.71
C TRP A 269 4.04 4.30 -6.48
N TYR A 270 5.01 4.29 -7.40
CA TYR A 270 5.37 5.47 -8.20
C TYR A 270 4.18 6.01 -9.00
N HIS A 271 3.50 5.16 -9.78
CA HIS A 271 2.38 5.63 -10.62
C HIS A 271 1.08 5.81 -9.83
N GLY A 272 0.80 4.91 -8.90
CA GLY A 272 -0.44 4.90 -8.14
C GLY A 272 -0.54 6.06 -7.16
N LEU A 273 0.52 6.33 -6.38
CA LEU A 273 0.46 7.40 -5.38
C LEU A 273 0.38 8.79 -6.01
N ARG A 274 1.04 9.02 -7.16
CA ARG A 274 0.87 10.24 -7.96
C ARG A 274 -0.57 10.46 -8.41
N ALA A 275 -1.25 9.39 -8.84
CA ALA A 275 -2.63 9.47 -9.29
C ALA A 275 -3.62 9.67 -8.13
N LEU A 276 -3.31 9.11 -6.95
CA LEU A 276 -4.20 9.17 -5.78
C LEU A 276 -4.04 10.45 -4.97
N LEU A 277 -2.83 11.00 -4.90
CA LEU A 277 -2.47 12.21 -4.15
C LEU A 277 -1.76 13.24 -5.05
N PRO A 278 -2.38 13.70 -6.15
CA PRO A 278 -1.75 14.67 -7.04
C PRO A 278 -1.36 15.94 -6.25
N ALA A 279 -0.31 16.62 -6.71
CA ALA A 279 0.02 17.95 -6.23
C ALA A 279 -1.12 18.94 -6.49
N GLU A 280 -1.14 20.00 -5.68
CA GLU A 280 -2.10 21.11 -5.80
C GLU A 280 -1.67 22.12 -6.87
#